data_AF-V6HM10-F1
#
_entry.id   AF-V6HM10-F1
#
_cell.length_a   1.000
_cell.length_b   1.000
_cell.length_c   1.000
_cell.angle_alpha   90.00
_cell.angle_beta   90.00
_cell.angle_gamma   90.00
#
_symmetry.space_group_name_H-M   'P 1'
#
loop_
_entity.id
_entity.type
_entity.pdbx_description
1 polymer ?
#
loop_
_entity_poly.entity_id
_entity_poly.type
_entity_poly.pdbx_seq_one_letter_code
_entity_poly.pdbx_strand_id
1 'polypeptide(L)'
;MNETFFIRNLYKIVLVLFVGSHSFCSGVNILTVTNVESSTHPVVGDSNFLQILSKGNWIFSKQSTVSGIPQQGEVVLSSSSCARSFLGLVGWGDSSLEEVLRRSNIKKIAFVEYTQEAWLSGLLFHSFCTVVSGETVSEKDSSIPKGDDPR
;
A
#
# COMPACT_ATOMS: atom_id res chain seq x y z
N MET A 1 -14.54 -9.83 -46.73
CA MET A 1 -15.10 -8.58 -46.16
C MET A 1 -14.67 -8.27 -44.72
N ASN A 2 -14.02 -9.19 -43.98
CA ASN A 2 -13.58 -8.92 -42.59
C ASN A 2 -12.23 -8.21 -42.44
N GLU A 3 -11.27 -8.40 -43.36
CA GLU A 3 -9.90 -7.90 -43.15
C GLU A 3 -9.77 -6.37 -43.25
N THR A 4 -10.45 -5.74 -44.19
CA THR A 4 -10.43 -4.28 -44.36
C THR A 4 -11.16 -3.55 -43.23
N PHE A 5 -12.13 -4.20 -42.58
CA PHE A 5 -12.80 -3.68 -41.38
C PHE A 5 -11.87 -3.71 -40.16
N PHE A 6 -11.10 -4.79 -40.01
CA PHE A 6 -10.15 -4.97 -38.90
C PHE A 6 -9.01 -3.95 -38.98
N ILE A 7 -8.40 -3.77 -40.16
CA ILE A 7 -7.28 -2.82 -40.34
C ILE A 7 -7.75 -1.37 -40.13
N ARG A 8 -8.92 -0.99 -40.65
CA ARG A 8 -9.46 0.38 -40.51
C ARG A 8 -9.83 0.74 -39.07
N ASN A 9 -10.24 -0.24 -38.27
CA ASN A 9 -10.59 -0.05 -36.87
C ASN A 9 -9.49 -0.53 -35.90
N LEU A 10 -8.33 -0.97 -36.40
CA LEU A 10 -7.24 -1.52 -35.59
C LEU A 10 -6.80 -0.52 -34.53
N TYR A 11 -6.65 0.76 -34.88
CA TYR A 11 -6.28 1.80 -33.93
C TYR A 11 -7.33 1.99 -32.82
N LYS A 12 -8.63 1.82 -33.13
CA LYS A 12 -9.71 1.90 -32.14
C LYS A 12 -9.68 0.70 -31.21
N ILE A 13 -9.45 -0.49 -31.75
CA ILE A 13 -9.34 -1.74 -30.98
C ILE A 13 -8.13 -1.66 -30.06
N VAL A 14 -6.97 -1.24 -30.56
CA VAL A 14 -5.75 -1.03 -29.77
C VAL A 14 -5.99 0.01 -28.68
N LEU A 15 -6.65 1.13 -28.97
CA LEU A 15 -6.95 2.16 -27.99
C LEU A 15 -7.93 1.65 -26.91
N VAL A 16 -8.96 0.89 -27.27
CA VAL A 16 -9.90 0.27 -26.32
C VAL A 16 -9.18 -0.75 -25.44
N LEU A 17 -8.30 -1.58 -25.99
CA LEU A 17 -7.52 -2.56 -25.23
C LEU A 17 -6.51 -1.87 -24.30
N PHE A 18 -5.84 -0.82 -24.77
CA PHE A 18 -4.90 -0.03 -23.99
C PHE A 18 -5.62 0.63 -22.80
N VAL A 19 -6.71 1.38 -23.05
CA VAL A 19 -7.52 2.00 -21.99
C VAL A 19 -8.10 0.96 -21.04
N GLY A 20 -8.62 -0.15 -21.57
CA GLY A 20 -9.16 -1.26 -20.79
C GLY A 20 -8.12 -1.88 -19.85
N SER A 21 -6.91 -2.17 -20.36
CA SER A 21 -5.82 -2.73 -19.56
C SER A 21 -5.36 -1.79 -18.44
N HIS A 22 -5.32 -0.49 -18.68
CA HIS A 22 -4.93 0.49 -17.66
C HIS A 22 -6.02 0.73 -16.60
N SER A 23 -7.30 0.56 -16.94
CA SER A 23 -8.40 0.71 -15.96
C SER A 23 -8.45 -0.38 -14.89
N PHE A 24 -7.89 -1.57 -15.13
CA PHE A 24 -7.84 -2.62 -14.11
C PHE A 24 -6.73 -2.41 -13.07
N CYS A 25 -5.66 -1.70 -13.43
CA CYS A 25 -4.54 -1.44 -12.51
C CYS A 25 -4.68 -0.15 -11.70
N SER A 26 -5.60 0.75 -12.07
CA SER A 26 -5.78 2.03 -11.40
C SER A 26 -6.62 1.95 -10.11
N GLY A 27 -7.17 0.77 -9.79
CA GLY A 27 -8.07 0.60 -8.63
C GLY A 27 -9.41 1.31 -8.77
N VAL A 28 -9.71 1.87 -9.95
CA VAL A 28 -10.98 2.56 -10.24
C VAL A 28 -11.97 1.54 -10.80
N ASN A 29 -12.84 1.02 -9.95
CA ASN A 29 -13.98 0.21 -10.40
C ASN A 29 -15.31 0.83 -9.91
N ILE A 30 -16.42 0.42 -10.52
CA ILE A 30 -17.77 0.93 -10.18
C ILE A 30 -18.11 0.75 -8.70
N LEU A 31 -17.65 -0.34 -8.08
CA LEU A 31 -17.91 -0.68 -6.69
C LEU A 31 -17.19 0.28 -5.73
N THR A 32 -15.93 0.60 -6.01
CA THR A 32 -15.14 1.58 -5.25
C THR A 32 -15.69 3.00 -5.40
N VAL A 33 -16.28 3.34 -6.55
CA VAL A 33 -16.89 4.67 -6.74
C VAL A 33 -18.17 4.83 -5.92
N THR A 34 -18.97 3.76 -5.76
CA THR A 34 -20.24 3.82 -5.02
C THR A 34 -20.12 3.45 -3.54
N ASN A 35 -19.11 2.66 -3.17
CA ASN A 35 -18.86 2.23 -1.82
C ASN A 35 -17.37 2.32 -1.48
N VAL A 36 -17.02 3.23 -0.57
CA VAL A 36 -15.63 3.46 -0.12
C VAL A 36 -15.04 2.28 0.65
N GLU A 37 -15.86 1.46 1.32
CA GLU A 37 -15.44 0.28 2.09
C GLU A 37 -15.09 -0.91 1.19
N SER A 38 -15.53 -0.89 -0.07
CA SER A 38 -15.12 -1.91 -1.05
C SER A 38 -13.67 -1.75 -1.53
N SER A 39 -13.00 -0.71 -1.05
CA SER A 39 -11.59 -0.48 -1.32
C SER A 39 -10.71 -1.52 -0.63
N THR A 40 -9.83 -2.16 -1.40
CA THR A 40 -8.75 -3.02 -0.88
C THR A 40 -7.56 -2.20 -0.36
N HIS A 41 -7.64 -0.87 -0.44
CA HIS A 41 -6.62 0.03 0.05
C HIS A 41 -6.73 0.15 1.59
N PRO A 42 -5.61 0.11 2.34
CA PRO A 42 -5.65 0.18 3.81
C PRO A 42 -6.26 1.49 4.34
N VAL A 43 -6.17 2.57 3.56
CA VAL A 43 -6.88 3.83 3.82
C VAL A 43 -8.20 3.86 3.04
N VAL A 44 -9.31 3.72 3.75
CA VAL A 44 -10.67 3.68 3.18
C VAL A 44 -10.99 5.01 2.48
N GLY A 45 -11.53 4.93 1.27
CA GLY A 45 -11.95 6.09 0.49
C GLY A 45 -10.79 6.93 -0.08
N ASP A 46 -9.59 6.36 -0.17
CA ASP A 46 -8.41 7.00 -0.81
C ASP A 46 -7.83 6.14 -1.93
N SER A 47 -8.55 5.11 -2.38
CA SER A 47 -8.14 4.21 -3.47
C SER A 47 -8.13 4.86 -4.85
N ASN A 48 -8.86 5.95 -5.04
CA ASN A 48 -8.88 6.66 -6.31
C ASN A 48 -9.13 8.16 -6.15
N PHE A 49 -8.74 8.89 -7.19
CA PHE A 49 -8.88 10.34 -7.28
C PHE A 49 -10.31 10.84 -7.01
N LEU A 50 -11.33 10.13 -7.53
CA LEU A 50 -12.74 10.49 -7.36
C LEU A 50 -13.19 10.42 -5.90
N GLN A 51 -12.72 9.43 -5.15
CA GLN A 51 -13.00 9.34 -3.72
C GLN A 51 -12.31 10.47 -2.93
N ILE A 52 -11.06 10.81 -3.25
CA ILE A 52 -10.34 11.93 -2.60
C ILE A 52 -11.06 13.26 -2.87
N LEU A 53 -11.53 13.49 -4.11
CA LEU A 53 -12.34 14.65 -4.46
C LEU A 53 -13.62 14.73 -3.62
N SER A 54 -14.32 13.60 -3.44
CA SER A 54 -15.57 13.55 -2.68
C SER A 54 -15.39 13.87 -1.18
N LYS A 55 -14.21 13.58 -0.62
CA LYS A 55 -13.85 13.93 0.77
C LYS A 55 -13.51 15.41 0.98
N GLY A 56 -13.31 16.19 -0.08
CA GLY A 56 -12.92 17.61 0.00
C GLY A 56 -11.44 17.87 0.32
N ASN A 57 -10.65 16.84 0.64
CA ASN A 57 -9.21 16.94 0.94
C ASN A 57 -8.35 16.83 -0.33
N TRP A 58 -8.76 17.52 -1.39
CA TRP A 58 -8.15 17.38 -2.71
C TRP A 58 -6.85 18.18 -2.85
N ILE A 59 -6.63 19.25 -2.07
CA ILE A 59 -5.37 20.01 -2.13
C ILE A 59 -4.26 19.25 -1.41
N PHE A 60 -4.55 18.81 -0.19
CA PHE A 60 -3.62 18.09 0.67
C PHE A 60 -4.41 17.08 1.50
N SER A 61 -3.99 15.82 1.45
CA SER A 61 -4.51 14.74 2.29
C SER A 61 -3.33 14.05 2.95
N LYS A 62 -3.41 13.88 4.27
CA LYS A 62 -2.49 13.03 5.03
C LYS A 62 -3.31 12.15 5.95
N GLN A 63 -3.18 10.84 5.79
CA GLN A 63 -3.92 9.86 6.56
C GLN A 63 -2.94 8.81 7.11
N SER A 64 -3.19 8.32 8.31
CA SER A 64 -2.49 7.15 8.84
C SER A 64 -3.50 6.15 9.38
N THR A 65 -3.20 4.87 9.18
CA THR A 65 -4.05 3.77 9.60
C THR A 65 -3.17 2.67 10.15
N VAL A 66 -3.51 2.19 11.35
CA VAL A 66 -2.80 1.08 11.98
C VAL A 66 -3.52 -0.20 11.59
N SER A 67 -2.75 -1.14 11.04
CA SER A 67 -3.21 -2.47 10.68
C SER A 67 -2.50 -3.52 11.54
N GLY A 68 -3.24 -4.57 11.89
CA GLY A 68 -2.79 -5.64 12.77
C GLY A 68 -3.47 -5.62 14.14
N ILE A 69 -3.50 -6.79 14.77
CA ILE A 69 -3.96 -6.93 16.15
C ILE A 69 -2.77 -6.51 17.04
N PRO A 70 -2.93 -5.58 18.00
CA PRO A 70 -1.90 -5.28 18.98
C PRO A 70 -1.74 -6.49 19.90
N GLN A 71 -1.00 -7.51 19.46
CA GLN A 71 -0.77 -8.73 20.22
C GLN A 71 0.73 -9.00 20.30
N GLN A 72 1.24 -8.79 21.53
CA GLN A 72 2.37 -9.52 22.14
C GLN A 72 3.79 -9.13 21.75
N GLY A 73 4.07 -7.89 21.33
CA GLY A 73 5.44 -7.39 21.15
C GLY A 73 5.66 -6.06 21.84
N GLU A 74 6.82 -5.88 22.49
CA GLU A 74 7.22 -4.57 23.01
C GLU A 74 7.74 -3.70 21.86
N VAL A 75 7.40 -2.42 21.85
CA VAL A 75 7.82 -1.49 20.79
C VAL A 75 9.22 -0.99 21.12
N VAL A 76 10.23 -1.77 20.74
CA VAL A 76 11.64 -1.44 21.01
C VAL A 76 12.28 -0.74 19.81
N LEU A 77 11.86 -1.09 18.60
CA LEU A 77 12.39 -0.57 17.35
C LEU A 77 11.26 -0.25 16.36
N SER A 78 11.39 0.86 15.64
CA SER A 78 10.49 1.22 14.54
C SER A 78 11.29 1.52 13.29
N SER A 79 10.83 1.04 12.14
CA SER A 79 11.44 1.24 10.84
C SER A 79 10.38 1.54 9.79
N SER A 80 10.72 2.32 8.76
CA SER A 80 9.77 2.69 7.72
C SER A 80 10.38 2.61 6.33
N SER A 81 9.53 2.31 5.35
CA SER A 81 9.89 2.36 3.94
C SER A 81 8.75 2.98 3.13
N CYS A 82 9.11 3.83 2.18
CA CYS A 82 8.17 4.67 1.44
C CYS A 82 8.32 4.46 -0.06
N ALA A 83 7.18 4.33 -0.73
CA ALA A 83 7.04 4.54 -2.16
C ALA A 83 6.51 5.95 -2.40
N ARG A 84 7.12 6.67 -3.32
CA ARG A 84 6.75 8.04 -3.69
C ARG A 84 6.51 8.12 -5.19
N SER A 85 5.59 8.98 -5.58
CA SER A 85 5.28 9.29 -6.96
C SER A 85 5.17 10.80 -7.12
N PHE A 86 5.80 11.33 -8.16
CA PHE A 86 5.73 12.72 -8.55
C PHE A 86 5.05 12.83 -9.91
N LEU A 87 4.06 13.73 -10.00
CA LEU A 87 3.22 13.97 -11.17
C LEU A 87 2.45 12.74 -11.70
N GLY A 88 2.42 11.63 -10.95
CA GLY A 88 1.96 10.34 -11.47
C GLY A 88 2.86 9.76 -12.58
N LEU A 89 4.03 10.36 -12.83
CA LEU A 89 4.93 10.01 -13.92
C LEU A 89 6.19 9.30 -13.41
N VAL A 90 6.76 9.80 -12.31
CA VAL A 90 8.02 9.30 -11.78
C VAL A 90 7.76 8.72 -10.40
N GLY A 91 7.82 7.39 -10.32
CA GLY A 91 7.75 6.65 -9.06
C GLY A 91 9.13 6.20 -8.59
N TRP A 92 9.38 6.27 -7.28
CA TRP A 92 10.59 5.70 -6.67
C TRP A 92 10.32 5.20 -5.25
N GLY A 93 11.19 4.29 -4.80
CA GLY A 93 11.07 3.66 -3.49
C GLY A 93 10.17 2.44 -3.49
N ASP A 94 10.09 1.80 -2.33
CA ASP A 94 9.37 0.56 -2.11
C ASP A 94 8.70 0.65 -0.74
N SER A 95 7.38 0.49 -0.70
CA SER A 95 6.59 0.53 0.53
C SER A 95 6.21 -0.87 1.03
N SER A 96 6.79 -1.93 0.47
CA SER A 96 6.51 -3.29 0.88
C SER A 96 6.97 -3.53 2.32
N LEU A 97 6.23 -4.39 3.02
CA LEU A 97 6.61 -4.87 4.35
C LEU A 97 7.97 -5.58 4.30
N GLU A 98 8.22 -6.32 3.22
CA GLU A 98 9.47 -7.04 2.98
C GLU A 98 10.68 -6.11 2.96
N GLU A 99 10.59 -4.95 2.30
CA GLU A 99 11.69 -3.99 2.28
C GLU A 99 11.96 -3.38 3.66
N VAL A 100 10.91 -3.12 4.44
CA VAL A 100 11.06 -2.63 5.83
C VAL A 100 11.75 -3.68 6.69
N LEU A 101 11.33 -4.94 6.59
CA LEU A 101 11.91 -6.06 7.35
C LEU A 101 13.33 -6.38 6.89
N ARG A 102 13.64 -6.22 5.59
CA ARG A 102 15.00 -6.41 5.06
C ARG A 102 15.97 -5.35 5.55
N ARG A 103 15.52 -4.10 5.71
CA ARG A 103 16.35 -2.98 6.19
C ARG A 103 16.41 -2.88 7.71
N SER A 104 15.49 -3.52 8.43
CA SER A 104 15.39 -3.44 9.88
C SER A 104 15.84 -4.74 10.55
N ASN A 105 16.20 -4.65 11.83
CA ASN A 105 16.50 -5.83 12.66
C ASN A 105 15.25 -6.33 13.42
N ILE A 106 14.05 -5.98 12.95
CA ILE A 106 12.79 -6.36 13.60
C ILE A 106 12.51 -7.83 13.28
N LYS A 107 12.42 -8.67 14.32
CA LYS A 107 12.07 -10.10 14.15
C LYS A 107 10.63 -10.42 14.54
N LYS A 108 10.06 -9.63 15.45
CA LYS A 108 8.66 -9.76 15.86
C LYS A 108 7.96 -8.41 15.70
N ILE A 109 6.91 -8.41 14.90
CA ILE A 109 6.11 -7.23 14.58
C ILE A 109 5.08 -7.04 15.69
N ALA A 110 5.03 -5.85 16.29
CA ALA A 110 3.99 -5.47 17.25
C ALA A 110 2.78 -4.87 16.53
N PHE A 111 3.01 -3.92 15.62
CA PHE A 111 1.98 -3.36 14.74
C PHE A 111 2.58 -2.78 13.46
N VAL A 112 1.74 -2.63 12.45
CA VAL A 112 2.10 -1.99 11.17
C VAL A 112 1.22 -0.77 10.98
N GLU A 113 1.83 0.39 10.77
CA GLU A 113 1.13 1.62 10.43
C GLU A 113 1.38 1.97 8.96
N TYR A 114 0.30 2.22 8.22
CA TYR A 114 0.36 2.73 6.87
C TYR A 114 0.06 4.22 6.89
N THR A 115 0.97 5.01 6.35
CA THR A 115 0.83 6.46 6.23
C THR A 115 0.76 6.84 4.75
N GLN A 116 -0.23 7.65 4.40
CA GLN A 116 -0.45 8.15 3.05
C GLN A 116 -0.43 9.67 3.06
N GLU A 117 0.27 10.25 2.09
CA GLU A 117 0.29 11.67 1.81
C GLU A 117 0.00 11.90 0.34
N ALA A 118 -0.91 12.81 0.02
CA ALA A 118 -1.31 13.12 -1.32
C ALA A 118 -1.50 14.64 -1.48
N TRP A 119 -0.94 15.19 -2.57
CA TRP A 119 -1.09 16.57 -2.99
C TRP A 119 -1.83 16.62 -4.32
N LEU A 120 -2.77 17.56 -4.44
CA LEU A 120 -3.68 17.64 -5.60
C LEU A 120 -4.32 16.26 -5.89
N SER A 121 -4.87 15.62 -4.86
CA SER A 121 -5.45 14.28 -4.88
C SER A 121 -4.51 13.20 -5.42
N GLY A 122 -3.19 13.36 -5.22
CA GLY A 122 -2.17 12.42 -5.68
C GLY A 122 -1.68 12.68 -7.10
N LEU A 123 -2.23 13.68 -7.80
CA LEU A 123 -1.73 14.07 -9.13
C LEU A 123 -0.35 14.69 -9.05
N LEU A 124 -0.10 15.57 -8.08
CA LEU A 124 1.19 16.28 -7.97
C LEU A 124 2.23 15.43 -7.26
N PHE A 125 1.85 14.94 -6.10
CA PHE A 125 2.72 14.13 -5.26
C PHE A 125 1.88 13.13 -4.49
N HIS A 126 2.37 11.90 -4.44
CA HIS A 126 1.78 10.85 -3.66
C HIS A 126 2.88 10.07 -2.95
N SER A 127 2.72 9.84 -1.65
CA SER A 127 3.65 9.06 -0.84
C SER A 127 2.86 8.06 -0.02
N PHE A 128 3.26 6.81 -0.09
CA PHE A 128 2.72 5.73 0.74
C PHE A 128 3.87 5.09 1.49
N CYS A 129 3.82 5.11 2.81
CA CYS A 129 4.85 4.56 3.67
C CYS A 129 4.28 3.50 4.60
N THR A 130 5.01 2.41 4.70
CA THR A 130 4.77 1.34 5.67
C THR A 130 5.75 1.52 6.81
N VAL A 131 5.22 1.67 8.01
CA VAL A 131 5.97 1.79 9.26
C VAL A 131 5.73 0.52 10.06
N VAL A 132 6.81 -0.19 10.38
CA VAL A 132 6.77 -1.42 11.18
C VAL A 132 7.40 -1.13 12.51
N SER A 133 6.65 -1.40 13.58
CA SER A 133 7.10 -1.27 14.96
C SER A 133 7.13 -2.64 15.60
N GLY A 134 8.19 -2.96 16.34
CA GLY A 134 8.37 -4.26 16.95
C GLY A 134 9.65 -4.39 17.75
N GLU A 135 10.04 -5.61 18.05
CA GLU A 135 11.23 -5.93 18.85
C GLU A 135 12.32 -6.61 18.02
N THR A 136 13.56 -6.29 18.37
CA THR A 136 14.73 -7.09 18.00
C THR A 136 14.76 -8.31 18.91
N VAL A 137 15.29 -9.46 18.46
CA VAL A 137 15.53 -10.58 19.39
C VAL A 137 16.47 -10.10 20.49
N SER A 138 15.93 -9.89 21.67
CA SER A 138 16.73 -9.71 22.87
C SER A 138 17.18 -11.09 23.31
N GLU A 139 18.46 -11.26 23.60
CA GLU A 139 19.14 -12.50 23.98
C GLU A 139 18.56 -13.21 25.23
N LYS A 140 17.48 -12.68 25.82
CA LYS A 140 16.80 -13.24 26.99
C LYS A 140 15.87 -14.42 26.71
N ASP A 141 15.50 -14.71 25.45
CA ASP A 141 14.62 -15.83 25.12
C ASP A 141 15.35 -17.16 24.84
N SER A 142 16.67 -17.22 25.08
CA SER A 142 17.45 -18.48 25.02
C SER A 142 17.57 -19.23 26.35
N SER A 143 16.94 -18.75 27.44
CA SER A 143 16.79 -19.57 28.64
C SER A 143 15.56 -20.45 28.53
N ILE A 144 15.61 -21.45 27.64
CA ILE A 144 14.85 -22.68 27.87
C ILE A 144 15.36 -23.23 29.21
N PRO A 145 14.54 -23.37 30.26
CA PRO A 145 14.95 -24.18 31.38
C PRO A 145 15.08 -25.61 30.84
N LYS A 146 16.30 -26.14 30.80
CA LYS A 146 16.51 -27.59 30.69
C LYS A 146 15.68 -28.20 31.82
N GLY A 147 14.56 -28.83 31.47
CA GLY A 147 13.85 -29.69 32.39
C GLY A 147 14.82 -30.79 32.80
N ASP A 148 15.13 -30.84 34.09
CA ASP A 148 15.73 -32.01 34.70
C ASP A 148 14.76 -33.18 34.51
N ASP A 149 15.15 -34.15 33.69
CA ASP A 149 14.48 -35.44 33.56
C ASP A 149 15.04 -36.36 34.65
N PRO A 150 14.25 -36.80 35.66
CA PRO A 150 14.68 -37.79 36.61
C PRO A 150 14.40 -39.18 36.03
N ARG A 151 15.44 -39.82 35.49
CA ARG A 151 15.51 -41.28 35.37
C ARG A 151 16.81 -41.80 35.95
#